data_AF-A0A7W5X136-F1
#
_entry.id   AF-A0A7W5X136-F1
#
_cell.length_a   1.000
_cell.length_b   1.000
_cell.length_c   1.000
_cell.angle_alpha   90.00
_cell.angle_beta   90.00
_cell.angle_gamma   90.00
#
_symmetry.space_group_name_H-M   'P 1'
#
loop_
_entity.id
_entity.type
_entity.pdbx_description
1 polymer ?
#
loop_
_entity_poly.entity_id
_entity_poly.type
_entity_poly.pdbx_seq_one_letter_code
_entity_poly.pdbx_strand_id
1 'polypeptide(L)'
;MSALKKTKTVNLRIEPETHDLIARAAEVCGKSITAFMTEASVYSAQEELLDQRFIGVSADVFEAVSDQLAAPGVARDNLVKLFQTKMEWMD
;
A
#
# COMPACT_ATOMS: atom_id res chain seq x y z
N MET A 1 -7.85 -9.78 -23.06
CA MET A 1 -6.48 -10.13 -23.50
C MET A 1 -5.58 -10.03 -22.28
N SER A 2 -5.04 -11.15 -21.79
CA SER A 2 -4.18 -11.15 -20.60
C SER A 2 -2.86 -10.46 -20.95
N ALA A 3 -2.61 -9.28 -20.38
CA ALA A 3 -1.35 -8.57 -20.59
C ALA A 3 -0.20 -9.49 -20.16
N LEU A 4 0.77 -9.73 -21.05
CA LEU A 4 1.95 -10.55 -20.72
C LEU A 4 2.58 -10.01 -19.44
N LYS A 5 2.60 -10.84 -18.38
CA LYS A 5 3.23 -10.53 -17.10
C LYS A 5 4.73 -10.37 -17.35
N LYS A 6 5.17 -9.15 -17.67
CA LYS A 6 6.58 -8.85 -17.93
C LYS A 6 7.33 -9.03 -16.61
N THR A 7 8.07 -10.12 -16.48
CA THR A 7 8.99 -10.36 -15.37
C THR A 7 10.10 -9.32 -15.41
N LYS A 8 10.44 -8.73 -14.26
CA LYS A 8 11.56 -7.82 -14.10
C LYS A 8 12.63 -8.49 -13.24
N THR A 9 13.88 -8.44 -13.68
CA THR A 9 15.02 -8.98 -12.93
C THR A 9 15.50 -7.95 -11.92
N VAL A 10 15.77 -8.41 -10.70
CA VAL A 10 16.44 -7.63 -9.66
C VAL A 10 17.82 -8.21 -9.43
N ASN A 11 18.87 -7.43 -9.69
CA ASN A 11 20.25 -7.81 -9.41
C ASN A 11 20.67 -7.20 -8.06
N LEU A 12 21.06 -8.04 -7.11
CA LEU A 12 21.47 -7.62 -5.77
C LEU A 12 22.85 -8.19 -5.44
N ARG A 13 23.70 -7.39 -4.80
CA ARG A 13 24.90 -7.88 -4.12
C ARG A 13 24.66 -7.80 -2.63
N ILE A 14 24.99 -8.89 -1.94
CA ILE A 14 24.85 -8.99 -0.49
C ILE A 14 26.13 -9.59 0.09
N GLU A 15 26.47 -9.17 1.30
CA GLU A 15 27.59 -9.72 2.03
C GLU A 15 27.39 -11.22 2.30
N PRO A 16 28.47 -12.04 2.34
CA PRO A 16 28.36 -13.48 2.56
C PRO A 16 27.60 -13.86 3.84
N GLU A 17 27.84 -13.13 4.94
CA GLU A 17 27.16 -13.40 6.22
C GLU A 17 25.64 -13.19 6.13
N THR A 18 25.22 -12.13 5.42
CA THR A 18 23.81 -11.85 5.16
C THR A 18 23.20 -12.91 4.26
N HIS A 19 23.92 -13.35 3.23
CA HIS A 19 23.49 -14.45 2.37
C HIS A 19 23.26 -15.74 3.18
N ASP A 20 24.20 -16.12 4.03
CA ASP A 20 24.13 -17.35 4.81
C ASP A 20 23.02 -17.34 5.86
N LEU A 21 22.71 -16.17 6.42
CA LEU A 21 21.55 -15.99 7.28
C LEU A 21 20.24 -16.23 6.52
N ILE A 22 20.10 -15.60 5.34
CA ILE A 22 18.90 -15.74 4.50
C ILE A 22 18.76 -17.17 3.99
N ALA A 23 19.87 -17.82 3.59
CA ALA A 23 19.89 -19.20 3.13
C ALA A 23 19.34 -20.15 4.19
N ARG A 24 19.82 -20.05 5.43
CA ARG A 24 19.32 -20.86 6.55
C ARG A 24 17.83 -20.62 6.81
N ALA A 25 17.37 -19.37 6.77
CA ALA A 25 15.96 -19.05 6.95
C ALA A 25 15.10 -19.66 5.83
N ALA A 26 15.56 -19.57 4.58
CA ALA A 26 14.88 -20.15 3.43
C ALA A 26 14.80 -21.69 3.53
N GLU A 27 15.89 -22.34 3.96
CA GLU A 27 15.93 -23.79 4.22
C GLU A 27 14.91 -24.21 5.29
N VAL A 28 14.86 -23.51 6.42
CA VAL A 28 13.87 -23.77 7.48
C VAL A 28 12.44 -23.63 6.96
N CYS A 29 12.19 -22.69 6.05
CA CYS A 29 10.90 -22.51 5.39
C CYS A 29 10.64 -23.46 4.22
N GLY A 30 11.61 -24.30 3.82
CA GLY A 30 11.49 -25.19 2.66
C GLY A 30 11.41 -24.46 1.31
N LYS A 31 12.02 -23.26 1.21
CA LYS A 31 11.93 -22.37 0.05
C LYS A 31 13.31 -22.10 -0.55
N SER A 32 13.35 -21.70 -1.82
CA SER A 32 14.58 -21.14 -2.39
C SER A 32 14.87 -19.75 -1.80
N ILE A 33 16.14 -19.35 -1.77
CA ILE A 33 16.56 -18.02 -1.30
C ILE A 33 15.79 -16.92 -2.04
N THR A 34 15.68 -17.03 -3.36
CA THR A 34 14.94 -16.06 -4.18
C THR A 34 13.46 -16.00 -3.80
N ALA A 35 12.80 -17.15 -3.58
CA ALA A 35 11.40 -17.18 -3.18
C ALA A 35 11.21 -16.55 -1.79
N PHE A 36 12.05 -16.93 -0.82
CA PHE A 36 12.02 -16.38 0.53
C PHE A 36 12.22 -14.86 0.52
N MET A 37 13.25 -14.36 -0.16
CA MET A 37 13.52 -12.92 -0.24
C MET A 37 12.41 -12.15 -0.95
N THR A 38 11.84 -12.72 -2.02
CA THR A 38 10.75 -12.07 -2.77
C THR A 38 9.50 -11.95 -1.90
N GLU A 39 9.12 -13.01 -1.21
CA GLU A 39 7.96 -13.00 -0.32
C GLU A 39 8.15 -12.04 0.86
N ALA A 40 9.31 -12.08 1.52
CA ALA A 40 9.64 -11.16 2.60
C ALA A 40 9.60 -9.70 2.13
N SER A 41 10.17 -9.42 0.95
CA SER A 41 10.18 -8.08 0.37
C SER A 41 8.77 -7.59 0.02
N VAL A 42 7.91 -8.46 -0.52
CA VAL A 42 6.51 -8.13 -0.82
C VAL A 42 5.75 -7.85 0.47
N TYR A 43 5.91 -8.70 1.49
CA TYR A 43 5.26 -8.50 2.78
C TYR A 43 5.65 -7.15 3.40
N SER A 44 6.94 -6.85 3.51
CA SER A 44 7.41 -5.58 4.07
C SER A 44 6.95 -4.38 3.24
N ALA A 45 6.93 -4.49 1.91
CA ALA A 45 6.42 -3.42 1.06
C ALA A 45 4.92 -3.18 1.26
N GLN A 46 4.13 -4.25 1.42
CA GLN A 46 2.71 -4.14 1.71
C GLN A 46 2.46 -3.52 3.08
N GLU A 47 3.16 -3.97 4.11
CA GLU A 47 3.08 -3.43 5.47
C GLU A 47 3.36 -1.92 5.49
N GLU A 48 4.44 -1.48 4.84
CA GLU A 48 4.81 -0.07 4.76
C GLU A 48 3.77 0.78 3.98
N LEU A 49 3.22 0.24 2.88
CA LEU A 49 2.17 0.92 2.13
C LEU A 49 0.84 0.99 2.90
N LEU A 50 0.53 -0.03 3.70
CA LEU A 50 -0.65 -0.06 4.55
C LEU A 50 -0.55 0.98 5.67
N ASP A 51 0.62 1.11 6.29
CA ASP A 51 0.88 2.12 7.33
C ASP A 51 0.66 3.56 6.79
N GLN A 52 0.97 3.78 5.50
CA GLN A 52 0.95 5.11 4.88
C GLN A 52 -0.35 5.51 4.17
N ARG A 53 -1.52 4.88 4.42
CA ARG A 53 -2.88 5.22 3.88
C ARG A 53 -3.35 4.40 2.67
N PHE A 54 -3.28 3.08 2.74
CA PHE A 54 -4.03 2.25 1.79
C PHE A 54 -5.45 1.95 2.33
N ILE A 55 -6.48 2.41 1.62
CA ILE A 55 -7.88 2.02 1.88
C ILE A 55 -8.30 1.04 0.78
N GLY A 56 -8.20 -0.25 1.08
CA GLY A 56 -8.68 -1.30 0.19
C GLY A 56 -10.21 -1.37 0.21
N VAL A 57 -10.86 -1.21 -0.94
CA VAL A 57 -12.31 -1.35 -1.12
C VAL A 57 -12.62 -2.26 -2.31
N SER A 58 -13.83 -2.80 -2.38
CA SER A 58 -14.29 -3.53 -3.57
C SER A 58 -14.41 -2.60 -4.77
N ALA A 59 -14.43 -3.19 -5.98
CA ALA A 59 -14.56 -2.42 -7.23
C ALA A 59 -15.81 -1.52 -7.21
N ASP A 60 -16.95 -2.06 -6.78
CA ASP A 60 -18.21 -1.31 -6.72
C ASP A 60 -18.14 -0.09 -5.79
N VAL A 61 -17.48 -0.24 -4.63
CA VAL A 61 -17.30 0.86 -3.67
C VAL A 61 -16.31 1.89 -4.20
N PHE A 62 -15.26 1.44 -4.89
CA PHE A 62 -14.31 2.34 -5.55
C PHE A 62 -14.99 3.21 -6.60
N GLU A 63 -15.81 2.61 -7.48
CA GLU A 63 -16.55 3.33 -8.51
C GLU A 63 -17.53 4.33 -7.88
N ALA A 64 -18.33 3.91 -6.89
CA ALA A 64 -19.28 4.80 -6.23
C ALA A 64 -18.61 6.02 -5.57
N VAL A 65 -17.45 5.81 -4.94
CA VAL A 65 -16.66 6.91 -4.34
C VAL A 65 -16.06 7.80 -5.44
N SER A 66 -15.57 7.22 -6.53
CA SER A 66 -14.99 7.96 -7.65
C SER A 66 -16.03 8.86 -8.34
N ASP A 67 -17.24 8.34 -8.57
CA ASP A 67 -18.35 9.11 -9.14
C ASP A 67 -18.76 10.27 -8.24
N GLN A 68 -18.81 10.04 -6.92
CA GLN A 68 -19.16 11.07 -5.96
C GLN A 68 -18.07 12.16 -5.83
N LEU A 69 -16.80 11.79 -5.99
CA LEU A 69 -15.68 12.74 -6.02
C LEU A 69 -15.65 13.57 -7.32
N ALA A 70 -16.09 13.00 -8.44
CA ALA A 70 -16.17 13.71 -9.71
C ALA A 70 -17.34 14.69 -9.78
N ALA A 71 -18.38 14.49 -8.97
CA ALA A 71 -19.51 15.40 -8.88
C ALA A 71 -19.14 16.72 -8.18
N PRO A 72 -19.76 17.86 -8.57
CA PRO A 72 -19.52 19.12 -7.89
C PRO A 72 -19.94 19.03 -6.42
N GLY A 73 -19.08 19.55 -5.54
CA GLY A 73 -19.32 19.54 -4.10
C GLY A 73 -20.58 20.30 -3.72
N VAL A 74 -21.53 19.63 -3.07
CA VAL A 74 -22.74 20.26 -2.53
C VAL A 74 -22.47 20.68 -1.09
N ALA A 75 -22.55 21.98 -0.82
CA ALA A 75 -22.42 22.51 0.53
C ALA A 75 -23.60 22.03 1.38
N ARG A 76 -23.30 21.33 2.48
CA ARG A 76 -24.31 20.90 3.45
C ARG A 76 -24.49 21.98 4.51
N ASP A 77 -25.73 22.31 4.86
CA ASP A 77 -26.05 23.37 5.82
C ASP A 77 -25.27 23.26 7.14
N ASN A 78 -25.10 22.03 7.65
CA ASN A 78 -24.35 21.78 8.89
C ASN A 78 -22.85 22.03 8.71
N LEU A 79 -22.29 21.74 7.54
CA LEU A 79 -20.88 22.00 7.22
C LEU A 79 -20.64 23.51 7.08
N VAL A 80 -21.57 24.22 6.44
CA VAL A 80 -21.54 25.70 6.32
C VAL A 80 -21.59 26.34 7.71
N LYS A 81 -22.51 25.90 8.58
CA LYS A 81 -22.58 26.37 9.98
C LYS A 81 -21.28 26.10 10.75
N LEU A 82 -20.67 24.93 10.56
CA LEU A 82 -19.38 24.59 11.17
C LEU A 82 -18.28 25.57 10.71
N PHE A 83 -18.14 25.81 9.42
CA PHE A 83 -17.14 26.75 8.88
C PHE A 83 -17.40 28.23 9.24
N GLN A 84 -18.64 28.60 9.56
CA GLN A 84 -19.01 29.93 10.02
C GLN A 84 -18.87 30.13 11.53
N THR A 85 -18.60 29.06 12.28
CA THR A 85 -18.42 29.14 13.73
C THR A 85 -17.08 29.76 14.05
N LYS A 86 -17.08 30.97 14.62
CA LYS A 86 -15.87 31.58 15.18
C LYS A 86 -15.44 30.78 16.42
N MET A 87 -14.25 30.18 16.33
CA MET A 87 -13.61 29.47 17.43
C MET A 87 -12.59 30.39 18.08
N GLU A 88 -12.72 30.61 19.39
CA GLU A 88 -11.92 31.55 20.19
C GLU A 88 -10.40 31.24 20.23
N TRP A 89 -9.96 30.07 19.77
CA TRP A 89 -8.55 29.67 19.76
C TRP A 89 -7.85 29.88 18.39
N MET A 90 -8.57 30.39 17.39
CA MET A 90 -8.06 30.64 16.03
C MET A 90 -7.55 32.08 15.82
N ASP A 91 -7.57 32.92 16.86
CA ASP A 91 -6.97 34.27 16.90
C ASP A 91 -5.63 34.26 17.68
#